data_AF-A0A7C6S7K8-F1
#
_entry.id   AF-A0A7C6S7K8-F1
#
_cell.length_a   1.000
_cell.length_b   1.000
_cell.length_c   1.000
_cell.angle_alpha   90.00
_cell.angle_beta   90.00
_cell.angle_gamma   90.00
#
_symmetry.space_group_name_H-M   'P 1'
#
loop_
_entity.id
_entity.type
_entity.pdbx_description
1 polymer ?
#
loop_
_entity_poly.entity_id
_entity_poly.type
_entity_poly.pdbx_seq_one_letter_code
_entity_poly.pdbx_strand_id
1 'polypeptide(L)'
;LVGQSAAGVVSEDPDKFGQTLLLQALPGTQGIYGLLTGFLIMQRTGVIGGELLPLTMEQGWAVFMAAMPVAIVGLLSAIAQGRAAAAGVGVIAKRPEELGKAIIYAVMVETYAVLALLASIMLLFGINF
;
A
#
# COMPACT_ATOMS: atom_id res chain seq x y z
N LEU A 1 11.87 -8.23 -0.08
CA LEU A 1 11.43 -9.48 0.58
C LEU A 1 10.79 -10.45 -0.42
N VAL A 2 9.58 -10.20 -0.93
CA VAL A 2 8.90 -11.15 -1.83
C VAL A 2 9.76 -11.50 -3.06
N GLY A 3 10.38 -10.51 -3.69
CA GLY A 3 11.29 -10.75 -4.82
C GLY A 3 12.52 -11.60 -4.50
N GLN A 4 13.00 -11.59 -3.26
CA GLN A 4 14.10 -12.47 -2.84
C GLN A 4 13.62 -13.92 -2.76
N SER A 5 12.42 -14.15 -2.21
CA SER A 5 11.80 -15.48 -2.18
C SER A 5 11.44 -15.95 -3.60
N ALA A 6 10.92 -15.06 -4.44
CA ALA A 6 10.58 -15.35 -5.83
C ALA A 6 11.82 -15.75 -6.63
N ALA A 7 12.93 -15.02 -6.50
CA ALA A 7 14.18 -15.32 -7.19
C ALA A 7 14.69 -16.73 -6.87
N GLY A 8 14.60 -17.18 -5.62
CA GLY A 8 14.99 -18.53 -5.23
C GLY A 8 14.09 -19.64 -5.79
N VAL A 9 12.80 -19.35 -6.01
CA VAL A 9 11.89 -20.32 -6.68
C VAL A 9 12.15 -20.34 -8.18
N VAL A 10 12.28 -19.16 -8.80
CA VAL A 10 12.46 -19.00 -10.25
C VAL A 10 13.81 -19.53 -10.72
N SER A 11 14.85 -19.55 -9.87
CA SER A 11 16.14 -20.16 -10.21
C SER A 11 16.05 -21.68 -10.39
N GLU A 12 15.14 -22.34 -9.67
CA GLU A 12 14.91 -23.79 -9.77
C GLU A 12 13.81 -24.12 -10.80
N ASP A 13 12.78 -23.28 -10.88
CA ASP A 13 11.60 -23.49 -11.72
C ASP A 13 11.14 -22.16 -12.37
N PRO A 14 11.67 -21.82 -13.56
CA PRO A 14 11.37 -20.57 -14.24
C PRO A 14 9.90 -20.37 -14.62
N ASP A 15 9.14 -21.46 -14.81
CA ASP A 15 7.73 -21.40 -15.22
C ASP A 15 6.84 -20.77 -14.13
N LYS A 16 7.32 -20.71 -12.87
CA LYS A 16 6.63 -20.06 -11.74
C LYS A 16 6.81 -18.54 -11.70
N PHE A 17 7.52 -17.92 -12.66
CA PHE A 17 7.72 -16.48 -12.70
C PHE A 17 6.41 -15.68 -12.62
N GLY A 18 5.42 -16.03 -13.44
CA GLY A 18 4.14 -15.30 -13.47
C GLY A 18 3.40 -15.33 -12.12
N GLN A 19 3.39 -16.48 -11.45
CA GLN A 19 2.73 -16.65 -10.15
C GLN A 19 3.43 -15.86 -9.04
N THR A 20 4.77 -15.89 -9.03
CA THR A 20 5.56 -15.18 -8.03
C THR A 20 5.58 -13.67 -8.26
N LEU A 21 5.50 -13.21 -9.53
CA LEU A 21 5.34 -11.81 -9.88
C LEU A 21 4.01 -11.24 -9.35
N LEU A 22 2.91 -11.99 -9.47
CA LEU A 22 1.62 -11.59 -8.91
C LEU A 22 1.70 -11.36 -7.39
N LEU A 23 2.29 -12.30 -6.65
CA LEU A 23 2.46 -12.16 -5.20
C LEU A 23 3.37 -10.98 -4.83
N GLN A 24 4.42 -10.71 -5.62
CA GLN A 24 5.31 -9.58 -5.40
C GLN A 24 4.65 -8.23 -5.66
N ALA A 25 3.67 -8.15 -6.56
CA ALA A 25 2.98 -6.92 -6.87
C ALA A 25 2.03 -6.45 -5.75
N LEU A 26 1.48 -7.38 -4.94
CA LEU A 26 0.46 -7.07 -3.93
C LEU A 26 0.89 -5.99 -2.92
N PRO A 27 2.08 -6.04 -2.29
CA PRO A 27 2.51 -5.00 -1.35
C PRO A 27 2.80 -3.63 -2.00
N GLY A 28 2.68 -3.52 -3.34
CA GLY A 28 2.84 -2.26 -4.06
C GLY A 28 1.62 -1.33 -3.93
N THR A 29 0.44 -1.86 -3.57
CA THR A 29 -0.80 -1.07 -3.52
C THR A 29 -0.77 0.04 -2.47
N GLN A 30 -0.04 -0.16 -1.36
CA GLN A 30 0.13 0.85 -0.31
C GLN A 30 0.86 2.10 -0.83
N GLY A 31 1.77 1.94 -1.79
CA GLY A 31 2.41 3.07 -2.47
C GLY A 31 1.40 3.91 -3.24
N ILE A 32 0.40 3.28 -3.86
CA ILE A 32 -0.67 3.97 -4.58
C ILE A 32 -1.57 4.74 -3.60
N TYR A 33 -1.87 4.18 -2.43
CA TYR A 33 -2.68 4.86 -1.41
C TYR A 33 -1.98 6.11 -0.85
N GLY A 34 -0.68 6.01 -0.59
CA GLY A 34 0.14 7.16 -0.19
C GLY A 34 0.20 8.22 -1.28
N LEU A 35 0.41 7.81 -2.53
CA LEU A 35 0.40 8.71 -3.69
C LEU A 35 -0.94 9.45 -3.83
N LEU A 36 -2.05 8.71 -3.78
CA LEU A 36 -3.40 9.27 -3.88
C LEU A 36 -3.66 10.30 -2.78
N THR A 37 -3.31 9.97 -1.53
CA THR A 37 -3.49 10.90 -0.40
C THR A 37 -2.63 12.15 -0.59
N GLY A 38 -1.37 12.00 -1.03
CA GLY A 38 -0.50 13.14 -1.35
C GLY A 38 -1.07 14.03 -2.44
N PHE A 39 -1.60 13.45 -3.52
CA PHE A 39 -2.28 14.21 -4.57
C PHE A 39 -3.50 14.97 -4.06
N LEU A 40 -4.34 14.33 -3.25
CA LEU A 40 -5.49 14.99 -2.64
C LEU A 40 -5.07 16.15 -1.73
N ILE A 41 -4.01 15.99 -0.95
CA ILE A 41 -3.46 17.08 -0.14
C ILE A 41 -3.01 18.24 -1.05
N MET A 42 -2.18 17.97 -2.06
CA MET A 42 -1.69 19.00 -2.98
C MET A 42 -2.82 19.74 -3.71
N GLN A 43 -3.87 19.04 -4.09
CA GLN A 43 -5.07 19.63 -4.69
C GLN A 43 -5.81 20.52 -3.69
N ARG A 44 -6.03 20.03 -2.46
CA ARG A 44 -6.77 20.75 -1.41
C ARG A 44 -6.05 22.00 -0.92
N THR A 45 -4.72 22.00 -0.91
CA THR A 45 -3.92 23.15 -0.47
C THR A 45 -3.58 24.12 -1.61
N GLY A 46 -4.02 23.85 -2.84
CA GLY A 46 -3.78 24.70 -4.01
C GLY A 46 -2.39 24.58 -4.64
N VAL A 47 -1.57 23.60 -4.19
CA VAL A 47 -0.24 23.32 -4.79
C VAL A 47 -0.39 22.88 -6.24
N ILE A 48 -1.42 22.09 -6.52
CA ILE A 48 -1.82 21.70 -7.87
C ILE A 48 -3.21 22.29 -8.10
N GLY A 49 -3.32 23.34 -8.93
CA GLY A 49 -4.60 24.00 -9.19
C GLY A 49 -4.53 25.51 -9.48
N GLY A 50 -3.41 26.17 -9.16
CA GLY A 50 -3.09 27.51 -9.68
C GLY A 50 -2.97 28.62 -8.63
N GLU A 51 -3.50 28.44 -7.42
CA GLU A 51 -3.35 29.41 -6.34
C GLU A 51 -3.16 28.71 -4.99
N LEU A 52 -1.98 28.89 -4.41
CA LEU A 52 -1.65 28.34 -3.08
C LEU A 52 -2.50 29.02 -2.02
N LEU A 53 -3.22 28.22 -1.21
CA LEU A 53 -4.03 28.74 -0.13
C LEU A 53 -3.14 29.26 1.01
N PRO A 54 -3.44 30.42 1.61
CA PRO A 54 -2.72 30.93 2.78
C PRO A 54 -3.15 30.17 4.03
N LEU A 55 -2.61 28.95 4.21
CA LEU A 55 -2.95 28.09 5.34
C LEU A 55 -2.44 28.67 6.67
N THR A 56 -3.26 28.57 7.71
CA THR A 56 -2.80 28.80 9.08
C THR A 56 -1.91 27.64 9.55
N MET A 57 -1.11 27.88 10.59
CA MET A 57 -0.32 26.82 11.23
C MET A 57 -1.21 25.66 11.74
N GLU A 58 -2.40 25.98 12.25
CA GLU A 58 -3.37 24.98 12.70
C GLU A 58 -3.87 24.09 11.55
N GLN A 59 -4.23 24.69 10.41
CA GLN A 59 -4.61 23.94 9.21
C GLN A 59 -3.45 23.08 8.69
N GLY A 60 -2.22 23.59 8.73
CA GLY A 60 -1.03 22.82 8.37
C GLY A 60 -0.85 21.56 9.23
N TRP A 61 -0.99 21.68 10.55
CA TRP A 61 -0.95 20.54 11.45
C TRP A 61 -2.12 19.58 11.26
N ALA A 62 -3.33 20.09 10.99
CA ALA A 62 -4.48 19.26 10.69
C ALA A 62 -4.26 18.40 9.43
N VAL A 63 -3.70 18.99 8.36
CA VAL A 63 -3.34 18.26 7.13
C VAL A 63 -2.25 17.22 7.41
N PHE A 64 -1.21 17.57 8.17
CA PHE A 64 -0.16 16.64 8.56
C PHE A 64 -0.75 15.43 9.32
N MET A 65 -1.59 15.68 10.33
CA MET A 65 -2.25 14.63 11.11
C MET A 65 -3.22 13.79 10.26
N ALA A 66 -3.91 14.40 9.30
CA ALA A 66 -4.76 13.68 8.35
C ALA A 66 -3.97 12.70 7.47
N ALA A 67 -2.70 12.96 7.17
CA ALA A 67 -1.84 12.05 6.40
C ALA A 67 -1.27 10.88 7.24
N MET A 68 -1.25 11.00 8.57
CA MET A 68 -0.57 10.03 9.43
C MET A 68 -1.16 8.61 9.39
N PRO A 69 -2.49 8.39 9.33
CA PRO A 69 -3.05 7.05 9.23
C PRO A 69 -2.50 6.28 8.02
N VAL A 70 -2.60 6.83 6.80
CA VAL A 70 -2.08 6.17 5.60
C VAL A 70 -0.55 6.05 5.62
N ALA A 71 0.17 7.04 6.18
CA ALA A 71 1.63 7.00 6.23
C ALA A 71 2.14 5.87 7.15
N ILE A 72 1.61 5.78 8.37
CA ILE A 72 2.05 4.78 9.36
C ILE A 72 1.45 3.40 9.03
N VAL A 73 0.12 3.32 8.94
CA VAL A 73 -0.55 2.02 8.77
C VAL A 73 -0.31 1.48 7.37
N GLY A 74 -0.24 2.33 6.34
CA GLY A 74 0.15 1.90 5.00
C GLY A 74 1.56 1.32 4.97
N LEU A 75 2.54 1.97 5.62
CA LEU A 75 3.90 1.44 5.72
C LEU A 75 3.95 0.10 6.46
N LEU A 76 3.30 0.01 7.62
CA LEU A 76 3.27 -1.21 8.43
C LEU A 76 2.54 -2.36 7.72
N SER A 77 1.41 -2.06 7.08
CA SER A 77 0.62 -3.02 6.28
C SER A 77 1.43 -3.52 5.09
N ALA A 78 2.16 -2.66 4.37
CA ALA A 78 3.02 -3.08 3.25
C ALA A 78 4.10 -4.09 3.70
N ILE A 79 4.72 -3.85 4.86
CA ILE A 79 5.72 -4.76 5.43
C ILE A 79 5.08 -6.11 5.80
N ALA A 80 3.92 -6.07 6.47
CA ALA A 80 3.19 -7.28 6.86
C ALA A 80 2.69 -8.07 5.64
N GLN A 81 2.15 -7.39 4.63
CA GLN A 81 1.67 -8.00 3.38
C GLN A 81 2.84 -8.58 2.59
N GLY A 82 3.99 -7.89 2.56
CA GLY A 82 5.21 -8.42 1.97
C GLY A 82 5.68 -9.72 2.63
N ARG A 83 5.53 -9.86 3.95
CA ARG A 83 5.84 -11.12 4.65
C ARG A 83 4.84 -12.22 4.30
N ALA A 84 3.54 -11.91 4.27
CA ALA A 84 2.50 -12.86 3.88
C ALA A 84 2.68 -13.35 2.43
N ALA A 85 2.93 -12.44 1.50
CA ALA A 85 3.20 -12.75 0.11
C ALA A 85 4.48 -13.57 -0.08
N ALA A 86 5.56 -13.26 0.66
CA ALA A 86 6.79 -14.04 0.64
C ALA A 86 6.58 -15.48 1.15
N ALA A 87 5.77 -15.67 2.20
CA ALA A 87 5.36 -17.01 2.64
C ALA A 87 4.51 -17.71 1.57
N GLY A 88 3.63 -16.97 0.89
CA GLY A 88 2.86 -17.44 -0.26
C GLY A 88 3.72 -17.98 -1.40
N VAL A 89 4.87 -17.36 -1.68
CA VAL A 89 5.85 -17.88 -2.66
C VAL A 89 6.35 -19.27 -2.26
N GLY A 90 6.53 -19.54 -0.96
CA GLY A 90 6.86 -20.88 -0.46
C GLY A 90 5.75 -21.92 -0.68
N VAL A 91 4.48 -21.50 -0.69
CA VAL A 91 3.35 -22.36 -1.08
C VAL A 91 3.45 -22.69 -2.56
N ILE A 92 3.65 -21.68 -3.41
CA ILE A 92 3.78 -21.84 -4.88
C ILE A 92 4.96 -22.75 -5.26
N ALA A 93 6.06 -22.70 -4.51
CA ALA A 93 7.21 -23.56 -4.74
C ALA A 93 6.84 -25.06 -4.75
N LYS A 94 5.90 -25.47 -3.88
CA LYS A 94 5.48 -26.87 -3.69
C LYS A 94 4.11 -27.21 -4.30
N ARG A 95 3.20 -26.25 -4.34
CA ARG A 95 1.79 -26.37 -4.74
C ARG A 95 1.36 -25.16 -5.56
N PRO A 96 1.82 -25.04 -6.82
CA PRO A 96 1.51 -23.89 -7.68
C PRO A 96 0.00 -23.72 -7.93
N GLU A 97 -0.79 -24.78 -7.83
CA GLU A 97 -2.25 -24.77 -7.93
C GLU A 97 -2.94 -24.01 -6.78
N GLU A 98 -2.24 -23.78 -5.66
CA GLU A 98 -2.77 -23.11 -4.47
C GLU A 98 -2.52 -21.58 -4.46
N LEU A 99 -2.22 -20.98 -5.62
CA LEU A 99 -1.99 -19.53 -5.76
C LEU A 99 -3.11 -18.68 -5.19
N GLY A 100 -4.37 -19.09 -5.38
CA GLY A 100 -5.52 -18.36 -4.84
C GLY A 100 -5.43 -18.21 -3.32
N LYS A 101 -5.03 -19.26 -2.59
CA LYS A 101 -4.87 -19.21 -1.13
C LYS A 101 -3.73 -18.28 -0.71
N ALA A 102 -2.61 -18.32 -1.42
CA ALA A 102 -1.47 -17.42 -1.18
C ALA A 102 -1.86 -15.94 -1.36
N ILE A 103 -2.65 -15.64 -2.39
CA ILE A 103 -3.17 -14.28 -2.64
C ILE A 103 -4.12 -13.87 -1.50
N ILE A 104 -5.07 -14.72 -1.11
CA ILE A 104 -6.04 -14.40 -0.05
C ILE A 104 -5.33 -14.02 1.25
N TYR A 105 -4.30 -14.78 1.66
CA TYR A 105 -3.56 -14.45 2.87
C TYR A 105 -2.88 -13.07 2.81
N ALA A 106 -2.34 -12.69 1.64
CA ALA A 106 -1.76 -11.36 1.46
C ALA A 106 -2.86 -10.27 1.44
N VAL A 107 -3.98 -10.50 0.78
CA VAL A 107 -5.10 -9.52 0.69
C VAL A 107 -5.76 -9.28 2.04
N MET A 108 -5.79 -10.24 2.97
CA MET A 108 -6.29 -10.00 4.33
C MET A 108 -5.52 -8.90 5.08
N VAL A 109 -4.25 -8.67 4.71
CA VAL A 109 -3.44 -7.57 5.27
C VAL A 109 -3.77 -6.23 4.60
N GLU A 110 -4.21 -6.26 3.34
CA GLU A 110 -4.60 -5.08 2.55
C GLU A 110 -5.78 -4.34 3.17
N THR A 111 -6.73 -5.06 3.79
CA THR A 111 -7.90 -4.45 4.43
C THR A 111 -7.52 -3.33 5.41
N TYR A 112 -6.43 -3.50 6.16
CA TYR A 112 -5.96 -2.47 7.11
C TYR A 112 -5.40 -1.23 6.41
N ALA A 113 -4.74 -1.39 5.26
CA ALA A 113 -4.25 -0.26 4.48
C ALA A 113 -5.40 0.53 3.85
N VAL A 114 -6.45 -0.15 3.36
CA VAL A 114 -7.65 0.51 2.83
C VAL A 114 -8.38 1.30 3.91
N LEU A 115 -8.52 0.74 5.12
CA LEU A 115 -9.13 1.45 6.24
C LEU A 115 -8.32 2.70 6.63
N ALA A 116 -6.98 2.62 6.60
CA ALA A 116 -6.12 3.76 6.87
C ALA A 116 -6.22 4.86 5.80
N LEU A 117 -6.28 4.46 4.52
CA LEU A 117 -6.54 5.38 3.41
C LEU A 117 -7.87 6.10 3.62
N LEU A 118 -8.94 5.35 3.91
CA LEU A 118 -10.27 5.92 4.13
C LEU A 118 -10.26 6.91 5.30
N ALA A 119 -9.61 6.56 6.41
CA ALA A 119 -9.48 7.45 7.56
C ALA A 119 -8.75 8.75 7.19
N SER A 120 -7.62 8.65 6.47
CA SER A 120 -6.87 9.83 6.00
C SER A 120 -7.70 10.72 5.07
N ILE A 121 -8.44 10.13 4.14
CA ILE A 121 -9.35 10.86 3.25
C ILE A 121 -10.43 11.56 4.07
N MET A 122 -11.11 10.86 4.98
CA MET A 122 -12.17 11.45 5.81
C MET A 122 -11.66 12.61 6.65
N LEU A 123 -10.49 12.46 7.30
CA LEU A 123 -9.86 13.53 8.06
C LEU A 123 -9.55 14.73 7.17
N LEU A 124 -8.96 14.51 5.99
CA LEU A 124 -8.66 15.58 5.05
C LEU A 124 -9.94 16.31 4.60
N PHE A 125 -11.02 15.59 4.28
CA PHE A 125 -12.34 16.17 3.92
C PHE A 125 -13.04 16.88 5.08
N GLY A 126 -12.65 16.64 6.33
CA GLY A 126 -13.16 17.36 7.50
C GLY A 126 -12.46 18.69 7.78
N ILE A 127 -11.36 19.01 7.11
CA ILE A 127 -10.62 20.28 7.30
C ILE A 127 -11.27 21.37 6.45
N ASN A 128 -11.63 22.48 7.10
CA ASN A 128 -12.10 23.69 6.42
C ASN A 128 -10.90 24.59 6.11
N PHE A 129 -10.75 24.93 4.83
CA PHE A 129 -9.70 25.78 4.32
C PHE A 129 -10.16 27.24 4.23
#